data_AF-A0A367M3V2-F1
#
_entry.id   AF-A0A367M3V2-F1
#
_cell.length_a   1.000
_cell.length_b   1.000
_cell.length_c   1.000
_cell.angle_alpha   90.00
_cell.angle_beta   90.00
_cell.angle_gamma   90.00
#
_symmetry.space_group_name_H-M   'P 1'
#
loop_
_entity.id
_entity.type
_entity.pdbx_description
1 polymer ?
#
loop_
_entity_poly.entity_id
_entity_poly.type
_entity_poly.pdbx_seq_one_letter_code
_entity_poly.pdbx_strand_id
1 'polypeptide(L)'
;MATEPMLDTEGKALKVGAMYCCVSPRNGYTDFGRLVRYCGKDVESGRELFADADTWEECSIHGEGLAPQLGPAVDPVTQGWPKLAA
;
A
#
# COMPACT_ATOMS: atom_id res chain seq x y z
N MET A 1 13.93 -11.64 -12.25
CA MET A 1 13.74 -12.12 -10.87
C MET A 1 12.31 -11.76 -10.51
N ALA A 2 11.45 -12.73 -10.20
CA ALA A 2 10.11 -12.40 -9.71
C ALA A 2 10.28 -11.78 -8.32
N THR A 3 9.90 -10.51 -8.15
CA THR A 3 9.84 -9.87 -6.85
C THR A 3 8.81 -10.60 -6.01
N GLU A 4 9.20 -11.03 -4.80
CA GLU A 4 8.27 -11.65 -3.86
C GLU A 4 7.12 -10.66 -3.59
N PRO A 5 5.86 -11.14 -3.56
CA PRO A 5 4.71 -10.26 -3.38
C PRO A 5 4.77 -9.61 -1.99
N MET A 6 4.53 -8.30 -1.93
CA MET A 6 4.42 -7.63 -0.65
C MET A 6 3.15 -8.12 0.08
N LEU A 7 3.30 -8.42 1.37
CA LEU A 7 2.21 -8.85 2.23
C LEU A 7 1.93 -7.78 3.30
N ASP A 8 0.68 -7.71 3.75
CA ASP A 8 0.32 -6.93 4.92
C ASP A 8 0.79 -7.60 6.22
N THR A 9 0.62 -6.91 7.36
CA THR A 9 1.01 -7.45 8.67
C THR A 9 0.20 -8.67 9.11
N GLU A 10 -0.87 -9.03 8.40
CA GLU A 10 -1.65 -10.27 8.60
C GLU A 10 -1.18 -11.40 7.69
N GLY A 11 -0.16 -11.18 6.85
CA GLY A 11 0.37 -12.16 5.91
C GLY A 11 -0.49 -12.33 4.65
N LYS A 12 -1.37 -11.38 4.34
CA LYS A 12 -2.23 -11.41 3.15
C LYS A 12 -1.64 -10.52 2.05
N ALA A 13 -1.92 -10.89 0.80
CA ALA A 13 -1.59 -10.05 -0.34
C ALA A 13 -2.33 -8.71 -0.26
N LEU A 14 -1.65 -7.65 -0.70
CA LEU A 14 -2.26 -6.33 -0.76
C LEU A 14 -3.43 -6.29 -1.75
N LYS A 15 -4.47 -5.56 -1.40
CA LYS A 15 -5.67 -5.38 -2.21
C LYS A 15 -5.66 -4.00 -2.85
N VAL A 16 -5.75 -3.94 -4.17
CA VAL A 16 -5.80 -2.68 -4.92
C VAL A 16 -6.93 -1.80 -4.39
N GLY A 17 -6.61 -0.53 -4.14
CA GLY A 17 -7.52 0.48 -3.62
C GLY A 17 -7.73 0.43 -2.11
N ALA A 18 -7.31 -0.64 -1.42
CA ALA A 18 -7.46 -0.76 0.02
C ALA A 18 -6.49 0.16 0.76
N MET A 19 -6.90 0.59 1.95
CA MET A 19 -6.15 1.50 2.80
C MET A 19 -5.30 0.72 3.79
N TYR A 20 -4.06 1.16 3.96
CA TYR A 20 -3.09 0.60 4.89
C TYR A 20 -2.43 1.71 5.69
N CYS A 21 -2.11 1.44 6.96
CA CYS A 21 -1.25 2.29 7.76
C CYS A 21 0.16 1.72 7.73
N CYS A 22 1.15 2.54 7.40
CA CYS A 22 2.54 2.13 7.50
C CYS A 22 2.90 1.97 8.98
N VAL A 23 3.53 0.85 9.35
CA VAL A 23 3.89 0.57 10.74
C VAL A 23 5.35 0.18 10.87
N SER A 24 5.96 0.57 11.99
CA SER A 24 7.31 0.14 12.37
C SER A 24 7.29 -0.42 13.79
N PRO A 25 7.62 -1.70 14.02
CA PRO A 25 7.81 -2.21 15.36
C PRO A 25 9.04 -1.55 15.98
N ARG A 26 8.87 -1.00 17.18
CA ARG A 26 9.94 -0.47 18.04
C ARG A 26 9.94 -1.26 19.34
N ASN A 27 11.00 -1.13 20.14
CA ASN A 27 11.17 -1.88 21.39
C ASN A 27 9.99 -1.64 22.37
N GLY A 28 8.98 -2.52 22.31
CA GLY A 28 7.80 -2.52 23.19
C GLY A 28 6.57 -1.77 22.67
N TYR A 29 6.60 -1.17 21.48
CA TYR A 29 5.44 -0.52 20.88
C TYR A 29 5.49 -0.50 19.35
N THR A 30 4.34 -0.26 18.72
CA THR A 30 4.23 -0.08 17.26
C THR A 30 4.10 1.39 16.94
N ASP A 31 5.00 1.91 16.12
CA ASP A 31 4.90 3.25 15.57
C ASP A 31 3.99 3.22 14.33
N PHE A 32 3.00 4.11 14.30
CA PHE A 32 2.01 4.21 13.23
C PHE A 32 2.29 5.47 12.43
N GLY A 33 2.63 5.26 11.15
CA GLY A 33 2.97 6.31 10.21
C GLY A 33 1.82 6.67 9.28
N ARG A 34 2.17 6.89 8.02
CA ARG A 34 1.27 7.42 7.00
C ARG A 34 0.17 6.43 6.61
N LEU A 35 -1.02 6.94 6.35
CA LEU A 35 -2.10 6.21 5.68
C LEU A 35 -1.88 6.27 4.17
N VAL A 36 -1.89 5.10 3.54
CA VAL A 36 -1.66 4.93 2.10
C VAL A 36 -2.71 4.02 1.50
N ARG A 37 -2.88 4.10 0.18
CA ARG A 37 -3.65 3.16 -0.62
C ARG A 37 -2.73 2.42 -1.57
N TYR A 38 -2.88 1.11 -1.66
CA TYR A 38 -2.14 0.30 -2.63
C TYR A 38 -2.77 0.47 -4.02
N CYS A 39 -2.01 0.92 -5.01
CA CYS A 39 -2.52 1.17 -6.36
C CYS A 39 -2.27 0.01 -7.33
N GLY A 40 -1.43 -0.96 -6.97
CA GLY A 40 -1.01 -2.06 -7.84
C GLY A 40 0.48 -2.05 -8.12
N LYS A 41 0.90 -2.91 -9.05
CA LYS A 41 2.25 -3.01 -9.58
C LYS A 41 2.41 -2.27 -10.88
N ASP A 42 3.49 -1.51 -10.94
CA ASP A 42 4.01 -1.00 -12.21
C ASP A 42 4.34 -2.16 -13.16
N VAL A 43 3.86 -2.07 -14.41
CA VAL A 43 3.96 -3.18 -15.37
C VAL A 43 5.39 -3.37 -15.88
N GLU A 44 6.18 -2.30 -15.94
CA GLU A 44 7.55 -2.35 -16.45
C GLU A 44 8.54 -2.83 -15.39
N SER A 45 8.47 -2.23 -14.20
CA SER A 45 9.41 -2.50 -13.10
C SER A 45 8.95 -3.59 -12.13
N GLY A 46 7.66 -3.92 -12.10
CA GLY A 46 7.07 -4.82 -11.10
C GLY A 46 7.05 -4.24 -9.69
N ARG A 47 7.29 -2.92 -9.55
CA ARG A 47 7.32 -2.20 -8.27
C ARG A 47 5.91 -1.99 -7.74
N GLU A 48 5.72 -2.22 -6.46
CA GLU A 48 4.49 -1.88 -5.74
C GLU A 48 4.33 -0.34 -5.67
N LEU A 49 3.18 0.17 -6.09
CA LEU A 49 2.86 1.59 -6.09
C LEU A 49 1.81 1.92 -5.03
N PHE A 50 2.03 3.05 -4.36
CA PHE A 50 1.16 3.53 -3.29
C PHE A 50 0.82 5.01 -3.50
N ALA A 51 -0.39 5.36 -3.09
CA ALA A 51 -0.87 6.73 -3.04
C ALA A 51 -1.12 7.16 -1.59
N ASP A 52 -0.98 8.44 -1.31
CA ASP A 52 -1.50 9.00 -0.06
C ASP A 52 -3.02 8.75 0.02
N ALA A 53 -3.50 8.35 1.20
CA ALA A 53 -4.87 7.88 1.36
C ALA A 53 -5.93 8.97 1.11
N ASP A 54 -5.56 10.25 1.28
CA ASP A 54 -6.43 11.40 1.15
C ASP A 54 -6.21 12.13 -0.18
N THR A 55 -4.94 12.36 -0.57
CA THR A 55 -4.62 13.19 -1.75
C THR A 55 -4.48 12.40 -3.05
N TRP A 56 -4.33 11.07 -2.98
CA TRP A 56 -4.05 10.20 -4.12
C TRP A 56 -2.73 10.48 -4.85
N GLU A 57 -1.86 11.33 -4.31
CA GLU A 57 -0.52 11.55 -4.85
C GLU A 57 0.37 10.33 -4.60
N GLU A 58 1.22 9.96 -5.57
CA GLU A 58 2.19 8.88 -5.38
C GLU A 58 3.07 9.16 -4.16
N CYS A 59 3.19 8.18 -3.28
CA CYS A 59 4.05 8.28 -2.12
C CYS A 59 4.76 6.96 -1.83
N SER A 60 5.89 7.06 -1.13
CA SER A 60 6.61 5.90 -0.62
C SER A 60 5.98 5.42 0.69
N ILE A 61 6.00 4.12 0.91
CA ILE A 61 5.72 3.55 2.23
C ILE A 61 6.85 3.93 3.21
N HIS A 62 6.48 4.28 4.43
CA HIS A 62 7.42 4.58 5.50
C HIS A 62 7.22 3.61 6.66
N GLY A 63 8.06 2.58 6.73
CA GLY A 63 8.03 1.61 7.82
C GLY A 63 8.42 0.21 7.35
N GLU A 64 8.22 -0.75 8.24
CA GLU A 64 8.59 -2.15 8.03
C GLU A 64 7.38 -3.03 7.67
N GLY A 65 6.14 -2.51 7.82
CA GLY A 65 4.93 -3.24 7.48
C GLY A 65 3.75 -2.33 7.10
N LEU A 66 2.70 -2.97 6.60
CA LEU A 66 1.43 -2.34 6.21
C LEU A 66 0.29 -2.97 7.00
N ALA A 67 -0.30 -2.22 7.93
CA ALA A 67 -1.45 -2.68 8.71
C ALA A 67 -2.76 -2.33 7.99
N PRO A 68 -3.63 -3.30 7.67
CA PRO A 68 -4.88 -3.04 6.95
C PRO A 68 -5.80 -2.14 7.78
N GLN A 69 -6.49 -1.21 7.12
CA GLN A 69 -7.42 -0.28 7.77
C GLN A 69 -8.86 -0.58 7.39
N LEU A 70 -9.78 -0.31 8.32
CA LEU A 70 -11.22 -0.43 8.08
C LEU A 70 -11.67 0.72 7.18
N GLY A 71 -11.86 0.41 5.89
CA GLY A 71 -12.35 1.37 4.90
C GLY A 71 -12.66 0.69 3.57
N PRO A 72 -13.47 1.32 2.70
CA PRO A 72 -13.73 0.79 1.38
C PRO A 72 -12.45 0.82 0.53
N ALA A 73 -12.25 -0.25 -0.23
CA ALA A 73 -11.31 -0.23 -1.34
C ALA A 73 -11.88 0.68 -2.43
N VAL A 74 -11.10 1.64 -2.88
CA VAL A 74 -11.48 2.60 -3.92
C VAL A 74 -10.64 2.31 -5.16
N ASP A 75 -11.27 2.15 -6.32
CA ASP A 75 -10.56 1.91 -7.57
C ASP A 75 -9.64 3.12 -7.89
N PRO A 76 -8.30 2.95 -7.90
CA PRO A 76 -7.36 4.03 -8.18
C PRO A 76 -7.58 4.71 -9.53
N VAL A 77 -8.14 4.00 -10.53
CA VAL A 77 -8.40 4.56 -11.85
C VAL A 77 -9.40 5.72 -11.78
N THR A 78 -10.34 5.65 -10.84
CA THR A 78 -11.32 6.74 -10.61
C THR A 78 -10.69 8.01 -10.03
N GLN A 79 -9.43 7.93 -9.62
CA GLN A 79 -8.67 8.99 -8.95
C GLN A 79 -7.46 9.45 -9.79
N GLY A 80 -7.41 9.04 -11.06
CA GLY A 80 -6.38 9.47 -12.02
C GLY A 80 -5.18 8.55 -12.14
N TRP A 81 -5.16 7.40 -11.45
CA TRP A 81 -4.10 6.41 -11.62
C TRP A 81 -4.29 5.57 -12.89
N PRO A 82 -3.20 5.11 -13.53
CA PRO A 82 -3.30 4.16 -14.62
C PRO A 82 -3.82 2.80 -14.10
N LYS A 83 -4.31 1.98 -15.02
CA LYS A 83 -4.66 0.59 -14.70
C LYS A 83 -3.39 -0.23 -14.50
N LEU A 84 -3.11 -0.58 -13.25
CA LEU A 84 -1.94 -1.35 -12.84
C LEU A 84 -2.28 -2.84 -12.66
N ALA A 85 -1.25 -3.68 -12.59
CA ALA A 85 -1.43 -5.08 -12.22
C ALA A 85 -1.72 -5.20 -10.71
N ALA A 86 -2.51 -6.19 -10.30
CA ALA A 86 -2.80 -6.44 -8.88
C ALA A 86 -1.74 -7.34 -8.25
#